data_AF-A0A9P7ZXM3-F1
#
_entry.id   AF-A0A9P7ZXM3-F1
#
_cell.length_a   1.000
_cell.length_b   1.000
_cell.length_c   1.000
_cell.angle_alpha   90.00
_cell.angle_beta   90.00
_cell.angle_gamma   90.00
#
_symmetry.space_group_name_H-M   'P 1'
#
loop_
_entity.id
_entity.type
_entity.pdbx_description
1 polymer ?
#
loop_
_entity_poly.entity_id
_entity_poly.type
_entity_poly.pdbx_seq_one_letter_code
_entity_poly.pdbx_strand_id
1 'polypeptide(L)'
;MAALAVPKSQDRAIAFGFPPSDRTRISANRLMAAMARSRVLKHATVLATSSPRTSRACSSGFRPILAHRPSIVSRIQFNSHHPRAYSSHSDQSVSPLARSVITATRAIRNVLIVSTSTLTLGLFVWAGSHAYLEQYKCPSPPGCSSTVRNCLHGAWVREEIAPDPDVAEVYLQKALELTRQELEDLYKKKYKDDHHQHDMTRFLEIEKDQALVEIQNRLARFYGRIGQHEQAATIWTRLWRMARKPNPRESLTTSSTGAFSLSSLFGTLTGSGERPLVTEQDGVQFAKRAADSWMHMAEYDLAEEALAWTLSHVAASNRSATTESSVNMEEIGLLSTLGALYVRQGKFEYALSLFVKALQAVQEHQRTAATQQAKKEEEALGWMQKAITMAKEKSGQHRDCDECAALGLSNLGLISEMEGKNDEALPLFREAVVYATKAKDYVGIDDYNGSIARLTATLTTPEDTTPSTPPSPA
;
A
#
# COMPACT_ATOMS: atom_id res chain seq x y z
N MET A 1 -22.42 12.72 62.13
CA MET A 1 -22.53 14.14 61.76
C MET A 1 -21.14 14.75 61.72
N ALA A 2 -20.55 14.88 60.54
CA ALA A 2 -19.45 15.81 60.25
C ALA A 2 -19.26 15.78 58.72
N ALA A 3 -19.92 16.71 58.04
CA ALA A 3 -19.73 16.98 56.63
C ALA A 3 -18.51 17.88 56.48
N LEU A 4 -17.53 17.46 55.68
CA LEU A 4 -16.40 18.30 55.28
C LEU A 4 -16.43 18.45 53.76
N ALA A 5 -16.83 19.65 53.35
CA ALA A 5 -16.93 20.11 51.98
C ALA A 5 -15.54 20.36 51.39
N VAL A 6 -15.32 19.86 50.17
CA VAL A 6 -14.15 20.16 49.33
C VAL A 6 -14.51 21.31 48.38
N PRO A 7 -13.73 22.41 48.32
CA PRO A 7 -14.03 23.51 47.41
C PRO A 7 -13.54 23.23 45.99
N LYS A 8 -14.39 23.54 45.01
CA LYS A 8 -14.07 23.59 43.56
C LYS A 8 -13.13 24.77 43.28
N SER A 9 -11.93 24.49 42.79
CA SER A 9 -11.02 25.51 42.23
C SER A 9 -11.37 25.79 40.77
N GLN A 10 -11.53 27.07 40.47
CA GLN A 10 -11.86 27.65 39.16
C GLN A 10 -10.69 27.52 38.17
N ASP A 11 -11.00 27.03 36.97
CA ASP A 11 -10.12 27.10 35.79
C ASP A 11 -9.98 28.56 35.33
N ARG A 12 -8.78 29.12 35.48
CA ARG A 12 -8.34 30.35 34.80
C ARG A 12 -7.57 29.96 33.55
N ALA A 13 -8.24 30.04 32.40
CA ALA A 13 -7.59 30.01 31.10
C ALA A 13 -6.80 31.31 30.90
N ILE A 14 -5.48 31.20 30.82
CA ILE A 14 -4.59 32.30 30.42
C ILE A 14 -4.28 32.10 28.94
N ALA A 15 -4.90 32.92 28.10
CA ALA A 15 -4.58 33.04 26.68
C ALA A 15 -3.37 33.97 26.52
N PHE A 16 -2.24 33.43 26.07
CA PHE A 16 -1.13 34.23 25.54
C PHE A 16 -1.10 34.07 24.02
N GLY A 17 -1.57 35.11 23.33
CA GLY A 17 -1.39 35.28 21.90
C GLY A 17 -0.05 35.92 21.60
N PHE A 18 0.74 35.27 20.74
CA PHE A 18 1.83 35.90 19.99
C PHE A 18 1.51 35.81 18.49
N PRO A 19 1.77 36.87 17.71
CA PRO A 19 1.40 36.92 16.30
C PRO A 19 2.44 36.18 15.44
N PRO A 20 2.04 35.41 14.40
CA PRO A 20 2.98 34.91 13.42
C PRO A 20 3.30 36.00 12.39
N SER A 21 4.59 36.25 12.17
CA SER A 21 5.11 37.15 11.14
C SER A 21 4.79 36.63 9.73
N ASP A 22 3.98 37.38 8.99
CA ASP A 22 3.30 36.96 7.76
C ASP A 22 4.13 37.09 6.46
N ARG A 23 5.46 37.21 6.53
CA ARG A 23 6.28 37.45 5.32
C ARG A 23 6.81 36.19 4.60
N THR A 24 6.74 35.01 5.22
CA THR A 24 7.24 33.75 4.61
C THR A 24 6.15 32.83 4.06
N ARG A 25 4.86 33.10 4.34
CA ARG A 25 3.74 32.28 3.83
C ARG A 25 3.32 32.61 2.40
N ILE A 26 3.57 33.84 1.94
CA ILE A 26 3.16 34.30 0.61
C ILE A 26 4.03 33.67 -0.49
N SER A 27 5.29 33.32 -0.22
CA SER A 27 6.17 32.64 -1.17
C SER A 27 5.85 31.14 -1.30
N ALA A 28 5.52 30.46 -0.20
CA ALA A 28 5.20 29.03 -0.20
C ALA A 28 3.88 28.70 -0.92
N ASN A 29 2.86 29.56 -0.78
CA ASN A 29 1.58 29.37 -1.49
C ASN A 29 1.70 29.64 -3.00
N ARG A 30 2.61 30.52 -3.43
CA ARG A 30 2.93 30.72 -4.86
C ARG A 30 3.69 29.53 -5.45
N LEU A 31 4.59 28.92 -4.68
CA LEU A 31 5.33 27.71 -5.05
C LEU A 31 4.39 26.49 -5.23
N MET A 32 3.45 26.30 -4.31
CA MET A 32 2.48 25.20 -4.39
C MET A 32 1.45 25.40 -5.52
N ALA A 33 1.04 26.63 -5.81
CA ALA A 33 0.11 26.94 -6.91
C ALA A 33 0.76 26.75 -8.30
N ALA A 34 2.06 27.01 -8.44
CA ALA A 34 2.82 26.75 -9.68
C ALA A 34 3.04 25.24 -9.92
N MET A 35 3.36 24.48 -8.86
CA MET A 35 3.51 23.02 -8.94
C MET A 35 2.19 22.29 -9.23
N ALA A 36 1.04 22.81 -8.73
CA ALA A 36 -0.28 22.24 -9.01
C ALA A 36 -0.69 22.41 -10.49
N ARG A 37 -0.36 23.54 -11.14
CA ARG A 37 -0.67 23.77 -12.56
C ARG A 37 0.15 22.87 -13.50
N SER A 38 1.39 22.54 -13.12
CA SER A 38 2.25 21.60 -13.86
C SER A 38 1.76 20.14 -13.81
N ARG A 39 1.12 19.71 -12.70
CA ARG A 39 0.55 18.35 -12.59
C ARG A 39 -0.75 18.15 -13.36
N VAL A 40 -1.58 19.19 -13.51
CA VAL A 40 -2.85 19.08 -14.24
C VAL A 40 -2.63 18.95 -15.77
N LEU A 41 -1.57 19.56 -16.32
CA LEU A 41 -1.22 19.44 -17.73
C LEU A 41 -0.60 18.08 -18.11
N LYS A 42 0.03 17.35 -17.18
CA LYS A 42 0.62 16.02 -17.45
C LYS A 42 -0.38 14.85 -17.41
N HIS A 43 -1.57 15.03 -16.83
CA HIS A 43 -2.60 13.97 -16.78
C HIS A 43 -3.63 14.03 -17.92
N ALA A 44 -3.72 15.13 -18.67
CA ALA A 44 -4.70 15.27 -19.76
C ALA A 44 -4.26 14.61 -21.08
N THR A 45 -2.97 14.28 -21.26
CA THR A 45 -2.43 13.88 -22.57
C THR A 45 -2.08 12.38 -22.69
N VAL A 46 -2.30 11.57 -21.66
CA VAL A 46 -1.91 10.13 -21.65
C VAL A 46 -3.11 9.16 -21.71
N LEU A 47 -4.34 9.66 -21.80
CA LEU A 47 -5.55 8.83 -21.99
C LEU A 47 -6.12 8.96 -23.40
N ALA A 48 -5.30 8.71 -24.42
CA ALA A 48 -5.80 8.33 -25.72
C ALA A 48 -4.76 7.47 -26.45
N THR A 49 -5.16 6.26 -26.79
CA THR A 49 -4.47 5.30 -27.67
C THR A 49 -3.36 4.45 -27.02
N SER A 50 -3.67 3.20 -26.69
CA SER A 50 -3.17 2.04 -27.47
C SER A 50 -3.48 0.70 -26.78
N SER A 51 -4.11 -0.17 -27.56
CA SER A 51 -4.34 -1.60 -27.31
C SER A 51 -3.08 -2.41 -27.65
N PRO A 52 -2.83 -3.59 -27.03
CA PRO A 52 -1.51 -4.20 -27.06
C PRO A 52 -1.28 -5.08 -28.28
N ARG A 53 -0.10 -4.95 -28.88
CA ARG A 53 0.50 -5.97 -29.76
C ARG A 53 1.84 -6.42 -29.19
N THR A 54 1.92 -7.73 -29.01
CA THR A 54 3.06 -8.52 -28.56
C THR A 54 4.16 -8.61 -29.61
N SER A 55 5.43 -8.53 -29.22
CA SER A 55 6.54 -9.15 -29.98
C SER A 55 7.60 -9.76 -29.07
N ARG A 56 7.95 -11.00 -29.43
CA ARG A 56 8.91 -11.95 -28.83
C ARG A 56 10.37 -11.48 -28.89
N ALA A 57 11.16 -11.99 -27.94
CA ALA A 57 12.61 -12.18 -28.06
C ALA A 57 12.98 -13.66 -27.85
N CYS A 58 14.08 -14.07 -28.49
CA CYS A 58 14.57 -15.43 -28.72
C CYS A 58 15.31 -16.08 -27.54
N SER A 59 15.21 -17.41 -27.40
CA SER A 59 16.34 -18.26 -26.97
C SER A 59 16.15 -19.75 -27.32
N SER A 60 17.15 -20.29 -28.03
CA SER A 60 17.72 -21.65 -28.00
C SER A 60 16.84 -22.92 -27.93
N GLY A 61 16.70 -23.59 -29.07
CA GLY A 61 17.33 -24.89 -29.37
C GLY A 61 17.00 -26.12 -28.52
N PHE A 62 16.02 -26.92 -28.95
CA PHE A 62 16.04 -28.40 -28.92
C PHE A 62 15.03 -28.94 -29.95
N ARG A 63 15.47 -29.81 -30.87
CA ARG A 63 14.61 -30.62 -31.77
C ARG A 63 14.26 -31.94 -31.05
N PRO A 64 13.05 -32.51 -31.24
CA PRO A 64 12.92 -33.52 -32.30
C PRO A 64 11.56 -33.62 -33.03
N ILE A 65 11.69 -34.13 -34.27
CA ILE A 65 10.83 -35.07 -35.02
C ILE A 65 9.39 -34.65 -35.44
N LEU A 66 9.31 -34.49 -36.77
CA LEU A 66 8.17 -34.37 -37.67
C LEU A 66 7.05 -35.40 -37.47
N ALA A 67 5.80 -34.93 -37.41
CA ALA A 67 4.66 -35.62 -38.00
C ALA A 67 3.65 -34.59 -38.54
N HIS A 68 3.37 -34.69 -39.84
CA HIS A 68 2.40 -33.90 -40.59
C HIS A 68 0.97 -33.99 -40.01
N ARG A 69 0.30 -32.85 -39.80
CA ARG A 69 -1.15 -32.72 -40.07
C ARG A 69 -1.57 -31.26 -40.25
N PRO A 70 -2.35 -30.92 -41.30
CA PRO A 70 -2.80 -29.56 -41.55
C PRO A 70 -4.00 -29.16 -40.69
N SER A 71 -4.07 -27.86 -40.43
CA SER A 71 -5.13 -27.13 -39.74
C SER A 71 -6.50 -27.27 -40.42
N ILE A 72 -7.51 -27.71 -39.67
CA ILE A 72 -8.92 -27.51 -40.01
C ILE A 72 -9.34 -26.19 -39.38
N VAL A 73 -9.33 -25.12 -40.19
CA VAL A 73 -10.10 -23.92 -39.95
C VAL A 73 -11.48 -24.17 -40.56
N SER A 74 -12.45 -24.61 -39.75
CA SER A 74 -13.84 -24.66 -40.17
C SER A 74 -14.42 -23.25 -40.13
N ARG A 75 -14.39 -22.64 -41.31
CA ARG A 75 -15.16 -21.48 -41.74
C ARG A 75 -16.65 -21.77 -41.53
N ILE A 76 -17.23 -21.33 -40.41
CA ILE A 76 -18.69 -21.31 -40.23
C ILE A 76 -19.23 -20.17 -41.10
N GLN A 77 -19.56 -20.49 -42.35
CA GLN A 77 -20.41 -19.65 -43.17
C GLN A 77 -21.81 -19.65 -42.56
N PHE A 78 -22.24 -18.49 -42.07
CA PHE A 78 -23.64 -18.18 -41.84
C PHE A 78 -24.36 -18.27 -43.19
N ASN A 79 -24.98 -19.43 -43.45
CA ASN A 79 -25.88 -19.60 -44.57
C ASN A 79 -27.23 -18.99 -44.16
N SER A 80 -27.47 -17.76 -44.61
CA SER A 80 -28.78 -17.12 -44.55
C SER A 80 -29.73 -17.84 -45.50
N HIS A 81 -30.30 -18.96 -45.05
CA HIS A 81 -31.42 -19.56 -45.73
C HIS A 81 -32.67 -18.71 -45.51
N HIS A 82 -33.10 -18.05 -46.59
CA HIS A 82 -34.44 -17.51 -46.73
C HIS A 82 -35.49 -18.55 -46.30
N PRO A 83 -36.50 -18.16 -45.51
CA PRO A 83 -37.60 -19.06 -45.21
C PRO A 83 -38.39 -19.34 -46.50
N ARG A 84 -38.31 -20.58 -46.99
CA ARG A 84 -39.25 -21.10 -47.99
C ARG A 84 -40.64 -21.05 -47.38
N ALA A 85 -41.52 -20.26 -47.99
CA ALA A 85 -42.94 -20.28 -47.74
C ALA A 85 -43.48 -21.69 -48.05
N TYR A 86 -43.65 -22.50 -47.00
CA TYR A 86 -44.37 -23.76 -47.09
C TYR A 86 -45.87 -23.45 -47.00
N SER A 87 -46.54 -23.74 -48.11
CA SER A 87 -47.98 -23.60 -48.28
C SER A 87 -48.72 -24.45 -47.26
N SER A 88 -49.69 -23.81 -46.62
CA SER A 88 -50.84 -24.38 -45.94
C SER A 88 -51.45 -25.56 -46.69
N HIS A 89 -51.42 -26.75 -46.11
CA HIS A 89 -52.46 -27.77 -46.31
C HIS A 89 -52.26 -28.92 -45.31
N SER A 90 -52.94 -28.81 -44.17
CA SER A 90 -53.58 -29.90 -43.40
C SER A 90 -53.84 -29.39 -41.98
N ASP A 91 -54.90 -28.59 -41.83
CA ASP A 91 -55.61 -28.47 -40.55
C ASP A 91 -56.30 -29.81 -40.27
N GLN A 92 -55.50 -30.84 -39.97
CA GLN A 92 -56.01 -32.02 -39.29
C GLN A 92 -56.37 -31.58 -37.88
N SER A 93 -57.62 -31.82 -37.53
CA SER A 93 -58.29 -31.51 -36.28
C SER A 93 -57.53 -32.05 -35.07
N VAL A 94 -56.49 -31.34 -34.64
CA VAL A 94 -55.84 -31.60 -33.37
C VAL A 94 -56.88 -31.27 -32.30
N SER A 95 -57.30 -32.28 -31.55
CA SER A 95 -58.34 -32.12 -30.54
C SER A 95 -57.99 -30.96 -29.59
N PRO A 96 -58.98 -30.18 -29.11
CA PRO A 96 -58.72 -29.04 -28.21
C PRO A 96 -57.91 -29.45 -26.97
N LEU A 97 -58.06 -30.71 -26.55
CA LEU A 97 -57.31 -31.31 -25.45
C LEU A 97 -55.80 -31.36 -25.74
N ALA A 98 -55.38 -31.74 -26.95
CA ALA A 98 -53.95 -31.80 -27.31
C ALA A 98 -53.28 -30.41 -27.35
N ARG A 99 -54.00 -29.36 -27.76
CA ARG A 99 -53.49 -27.97 -27.67
C ARG A 99 -53.30 -27.53 -26.22
N SER A 100 -54.21 -27.92 -25.32
CA SER A 100 -54.09 -27.67 -23.89
C SER A 100 -52.89 -28.41 -23.28
N VAL A 101 -52.64 -29.67 -23.69
CA VAL A 101 -51.49 -30.45 -23.20
C VAL A 101 -50.17 -29.85 -23.70
N ILE A 102 -50.08 -29.41 -24.96
CA ILE A 102 -48.85 -28.80 -25.51
C ILE A 102 -48.54 -27.46 -24.83
N THR A 103 -49.56 -26.64 -24.56
CA THR A 103 -49.36 -25.36 -23.85
C THR A 103 -48.98 -25.58 -22.39
N ALA A 104 -49.62 -26.52 -21.70
CA ALA A 104 -49.28 -26.90 -20.33
C ALA A 104 -47.85 -27.46 -20.22
N THR A 105 -47.45 -28.36 -21.12
CA THR A 105 -46.07 -28.93 -21.11
C THR A 105 -45.01 -27.87 -21.40
N ARG A 106 -45.27 -26.91 -22.29
CA ARG A 106 -44.37 -25.76 -22.51
C ARG A 106 -44.28 -24.86 -21.29
N ALA A 107 -45.40 -24.58 -20.62
CA ALA A 107 -45.40 -23.78 -19.40
C ALA A 107 -44.60 -24.46 -18.28
N ILE A 108 -44.83 -25.75 -18.03
CA ILE A 108 -44.10 -26.54 -17.03
C ILE A 108 -42.60 -26.54 -17.35
N ARG A 109 -42.22 -26.77 -18.61
CA ARG A 109 -40.83 -26.73 -19.04
C ARG A 109 -40.18 -25.37 -18.77
N ASN A 110 -40.87 -24.27 -19.08
CA ASN A 110 -40.34 -22.94 -18.85
C ASN A 110 -40.18 -22.64 -17.35
N VAL A 111 -41.13 -23.05 -16.50
CA VAL A 111 -41.02 -22.93 -15.03
C VAL A 111 -39.84 -23.75 -14.50
N LEU A 112 -39.65 -24.97 -14.98
CA LEU A 112 -38.48 -25.79 -14.62
C LEU A 112 -37.16 -25.12 -15.04
N ILE A 113 -37.08 -24.56 -16.26
CA ILE A 113 -35.89 -23.86 -16.72
C ILE A 113 -35.60 -22.61 -15.87
N VAL A 114 -36.62 -21.80 -15.56
CA VAL A 114 -36.43 -20.58 -14.74
C VAL A 114 -36.06 -20.94 -13.30
N SER A 115 -36.73 -21.93 -12.70
CA SER A 115 -36.43 -22.36 -11.32
C SER A 115 -35.02 -22.95 -11.19
N THR A 116 -34.62 -23.80 -12.12
CA THR A 116 -33.25 -24.36 -12.14
C THR A 116 -32.21 -23.27 -12.40
N SER A 117 -32.46 -22.35 -13.35
CA SER A 117 -31.54 -21.24 -13.64
C SER A 117 -31.37 -20.28 -12.47
N THR A 118 -32.44 -20.00 -11.73
CA THR A 118 -32.40 -19.12 -10.55
C THR A 118 -31.66 -19.79 -9.39
N LEU A 119 -31.87 -21.09 -9.16
CA LEU A 119 -31.10 -21.86 -8.17
C LEU A 119 -29.62 -21.97 -8.54
N THR A 120 -29.27 -22.23 -9.80
CA THR A 120 -27.86 -22.31 -10.22
C THR A 120 -27.17 -20.96 -10.12
N LEU A 121 -27.83 -19.86 -10.50
CA LEU A 121 -27.29 -18.51 -10.33
C LEU A 121 -27.09 -18.18 -8.85
N GLY A 122 -28.07 -18.53 -8.00
CA GLY A 122 -27.97 -18.34 -6.55
C GLY A 122 -26.78 -19.10 -5.94
N LEU A 123 -26.59 -20.38 -6.31
CA LEU A 123 -25.45 -21.17 -5.87
C LEU A 123 -24.11 -20.62 -6.40
N PHE A 124 -24.08 -20.12 -7.64
CA PHE A 124 -22.89 -19.53 -8.23
C PHE A 124 -22.50 -18.23 -7.52
N VAL A 125 -23.46 -17.34 -7.24
CA VAL A 125 -23.22 -16.10 -6.48
C VAL A 125 -22.77 -16.43 -5.06
N TRP A 126 -23.38 -17.42 -4.41
CA TRP A 126 -22.99 -17.86 -3.08
C TRP A 126 -21.56 -18.43 -3.06
N ALA A 127 -21.23 -19.35 -3.97
CA ALA A 127 -19.90 -19.93 -4.07
C ALA A 127 -18.83 -18.89 -4.46
N GLY A 128 -19.15 -17.99 -5.40
CA GLY A 128 -18.29 -16.88 -5.80
C GLY A 128 -18.06 -15.90 -4.66
N SER A 129 -19.07 -15.64 -3.84
CA SER A 129 -18.94 -14.81 -2.63
C SER A 129 -18.02 -15.47 -1.61
N HIS A 130 -18.16 -16.76 -1.33
CA HIS A 130 -17.25 -17.48 -0.43
C HIS A 130 -15.81 -17.47 -0.94
N ALA A 131 -15.59 -17.74 -2.23
CA ALA A 131 -14.26 -17.68 -2.83
C ALA A 131 -13.67 -16.26 -2.76
N TYR A 132 -14.48 -15.24 -3.00
CA TYR A 132 -14.06 -13.84 -2.87
C TYR A 132 -13.68 -13.48 -1.43
N LEU A 133 -14.49 -13.92 -0.46
CA LEU A 133 -14.21 -13.70 0.96
C LEU A 133 -12.93 -14.38 1.40
N GLU A 134 -12.73 -15.64 0.98
CA GLU A 134 -11.54 -16.43 1.29
C GLU A 134 -10.27 -15.82 0.68
N GLN A 135 -10.34 -15.29 -0.55
CA GLN A 135 -9.16 -14.74 -1.22
C GLN A 135 -8.81 -13.30 -0.82
N TYR A 136 -9.81 -12.45 -0.57
CA TYR A 136 -9.58 -11.00 -0.49
C TYR A 136 -9.91 -10.36 0.85
N LYS A 137 -10.83 -10.93 1.64
CA LYS A 137 -11.31 -10.28 2.87
C LYS A 137 -10.82 -10.95 4.14
N CYS A 138 -10.78 -12.27 4.15
CA CYS A 138 -10.34 -13.08 5.27
C CYS A 138 -9.56 -14.28 4.76
N PRO A 139 -8.30 -14.08 4.31
CA PRO A 139 -7.44 -15.20 3.99
C PRO A 139 -7.34 -16.10 5.22
N SER A 140 -7.90 -17.29 5.08
CA SER A 140 -7.79 -18.31 6.12
C SER A 140 -6.35 -18.78 6.19
N PRO A 141 -5.77 -18.93 7.39
CA PRO A 141 -4.40 -19.42 7.49
C PRO A 141 -4.28 -20.81 6.84
N PRO A 142 -3.14 -21.10 6.19
CA PRO A 142 -2.89 -22.42 5.64
C PRO A 142 -2.92 -23.48 6.75
N GLY A 143 -3.34 -24.70 6.41
CA GLY A 143 -3.43 -25.82 7.36
C GLY A 143 -4.72 -25.88 8.21
N CYS A 144 -5.62 -24.90 8.10
CA CYS A 144 -6.92 -24.93 8.78
C CYS A 144 -7.92 -25.90 8.12
N SER A 145 -8.65 -26.66 8.94
CA SER A 145 -9.79 -27.44 8.48
C SER A 145 -10.92 -26.56 7.91
N SER A 146 -11.79 -27.15 7.11
CA SER A 146 -12.97 -26.47 6.57
C SER A 146 -13.92 -25.98 7.68
N THR A 147 -14.02 -26.69 8.81
CA THR A 147 -14.84 -26.29 9.96
C THR A 147 -14.28 -25.03 10.63
N VAL A 148 -12.96 -24.95 10.83
CA VAL A 148 -12.30 -23.73 11.32
C VAL A 148 -12.50 -22.57 10.36
N ARG A 149 -12.30 -22.79 9.05
CA ARG A 149 -12.53 -21.77 8.01
C ARG A 149 -13.96 -21.23 8.02
N ASN A 150 -14.95 -22.12 8.12
CA ASN A 150 -16.36 -21.73 8.22
C ASN A 150 -16.65 -20.89 9.48
N CYS A 151 -16.01 -21.21 10.61
CA CYS A 151 -16.13 -20.39 11.82
C CYS A 151 -15.50 -19.01 11.64
N LEU A 152 -14.32 -18.92 11.01
CA LEU A 152 -13.66 -17.64 10.72
C LEU A 152 -14.45 -16.77 9.74
N HIS A 153 -15.09 -17.38 8.74
CA HIS A 153 -16.02 -16.70 7.84
C HIS A 153 -17.26 -16.21 8.59
N GLY A 154 -17.85 -17.07 9.44
CA GLY A 154 -18.97 -16.70 10.30
C GLY A 154 -18.65 -15.50 11.18
N ALA A 155 -17.48 -15.51 11.84
CA ALA A 155 -16.98 -14.37 12.61
C ALA A 155 -16.90 -13.10 11.76
N TRP A 156 -16.25 -13.16 10.60
CA TRP A 156 -16.10 -11.98 9.73
C TRP A 156 -17.44 -11.38 9.30
N VAL A 157 -18.41 -12.22 8.91
CA VAL A 157 -19.76 -11.75 8.53
C VAL A 157 -20.42 -11.01 9.69
N ARG A 158 -20.21 -11.48 10.92
CA ARG A 158 -20.71 -10.86 12.15
C ARG A 158 -19.88 -9.65 12.63
N GLU A 159 -18.69 -9.44 12.07
CA GLU A 159 -17.89 -8.23 12.31
C GLU A 159 -18.27 -7.11 11.33
N GLU A 160 -18.44 -7.42 10.04
CA GLU A 160 -18.48 -6.40 8.97
C GLU A 160 -19.83 -6.26 8.28
N ILE A 161 -20.59 -7.35 8.09
CA ILE A 161 -21.84 -7.32 7.30
C ILE A 161 -23.06 -7.11 8.20
N ALA A 162 -23.15 -7.90 9.26
CA ALA A 162 -24.25 -7.87 10.22
C ALA A 162 -23.64 -7.80 11.63
N PRO A 163 -23.20 -6.60 12.07
CA PRO A 163 -22.39 -6.42 13.26
C PRO A 163 -23.12 -6.94 14.50
N ASP A 164 -22.59 -8.02 15.06
CA ASP A 164 -23.06 -8.67 16.28
C ASP A 164 -21.82 -9.17 17.04
N PRO A 165 -21.30 -8.37 17.99
CA PRO A 165 -20.01 -8.62 18.61
C PRO A 165 -20.03 -9.91 19.45
N ASP A 166 -21.13 -10.18 20.15
CA ASP A 166 -21.24 -11.36 21.02
C ASP A 166 -21.19 -12.65 20.18
N VAL A 167 -21.89 -12.67 19.05
CA VAL A 167 -21.87 -13.81 18.14
C VAL A 167 -20.53 -13.95 17.43
N ALA A 168 -19.91 -12.83 17.02
CA ALA A 168 -18.58 -12.84 16.41
C ALA A 168 -17.51 -13.42 17.36
N GLU A 169 -17.57 -13.06 18.65
CA GLU A 169 -16.70 -13.60 19.68
C GLU A 169 -16.83 -15.12 19.79
N VAL A 170 -18.06 -15.62 19.88
CA VAL A 170 -18.34 -17.07 19.97
C VAL A 170 -17.75 -17.82 18.76
N TYR A 171 -17.86 -17.27 17.55
CA TYR A 171 -17.26 -17.89 16.36
C TYR A 171 -15.73 -17.90 16.40
N LEU A 172 -15.09 -16.81 16.84
CA LEU A 172 -13.62 -16.74 16.95
C LEU A 172 -13.09 -17.68 18.04
N GLN A 173 -13.74 -17.72 19.19
CA GLN A 173 -13.42 -18.67 20.27
C GLN A 173 -13.61 -20.11 19.80
N LYS A 174 -14.68 -20.40 19.06
CA LYS A 174 -14.91 -21.74 18.52
C LYS A 174 -13.86 -22.14 17.49
N ALA A 175 -13.46 -21.21 16.61
CA ALA A 175 -12.37 -21.43 15.67
C ALA A 175 -11.06 -21.77 16.41
N LEU A 176 -10.72 -21.00 17.44
CA LEU A 176 -9.55 -21.23 18.29
C LEU A 176 -9.59 -22.62 18.95
N GLU A 177 -10.72 -22.99 19.54
CA GLU A 177 -10.90 -24.28 20.21
C GLU A 177 -10.73 -25.45 19.23
N LEU A 178 -11.36 -25.37 18.05
CA LEU A 178 -11.26 -26.40 17.01
C LEU A 178 -9.83 -26.54 16.50
N THR A 179 -9.13 -25.44 16.25
CA THR A 179 -7.71 -25.48 15.84
C THR A 179 -6.84 -26.14 16.91
N ARG A 180 -7.10 -25.85 18.20
CA ARG A 180 -6.38 -26.49 19.30
C ARG A 180 -6.66 -27.99 19.40
N GLN A 181 -7.92 -28.40 19.31
CA GLN A 181 -8.31 -29.82 19.32
C GLN A 181 -7.63 -30.59 18.18
N GLU A 182 -7.65 -30.00 16.99
CA GLU A 182 -6.98 -30.52 15.82
C GLU A 182 -5.47 -30.68 15.97
N LEU A 183 -4.82 -29.76 16.69
CA LEU A 183 -3.40 -29.83 17.01
C LEU A 183 -3.13 -30.95 18.03
N GLU A 184 -3.96 -31.06 19.07
CA GLU A 184 -3.87 -32.13 20.08
C GLU A 184 -4.06 -33.52 19.45
N ASP A 185 -4.97 -33.67 18.50
CA ASP A 185 -5.20 -34.91 17.77
C ASP A 185 -4.03 -35.27 16.86
N LEU A 186 -3.37 -34.28 16.23
CA LEU A 186 -2.11 -34.50 15.51
C LEU A 186 -1.02 -35.01 16.44
N TYR A 187 -0.86 -34.42 17.64
CA TYR A 187 0.13 -34.88 18.62
C TYR A 187 -0.16 -36.30 19.13
N LYS A 188 -1.43 -36.63 19.40
CA LYS A 188 -1.82 -38.00 19.79
C LYS A 188 -1.53 -39.02 18.69
N LYS A 189 -1.74 -38.65 17.43
CA LYS A 189 -1.43 -39.50 16.28
C LYS A 189 0.07 -39.75 16.16
N LYS A 190 0.88 -38.70 16.32
CA LYS A 190 2.35 -38.79 16.30
C LYS A 190 2.91 -39.74 17.35
N TYR A 191 2.28 -39.83 18.53
CA TYR A 191 2.71 -40.74 19.59
C TYR A 191 2.42 -42.23 19.27
N LYS A 192 1.51 -42.53 18.32
CA LYS A 192 1.14 -43.91 17.98
C LYS A 192 1.92 -44.49 16.79
N ASP A 193 2.41 -43.64 15.91
CA ASP A 193 3.09 -44.06 14.68
C ASP A 193 4.61 -44.10 14.90
N ASP A 194 5.12 -45.26 15.33
CA ASP A 194 6.56 -45.47 15.54
C ASP A 194 7.30 -45.49 14.17
N HIS A 195 8.08 -44.43 13.93
CA HIS A 195 9.32 -44.38 13.14
C HIS A 195 9.37 -44.04 11.64
N HIS A 196 8.29 -43.87 10.86
CA HIS A 196 8.46 -43.53 9.42
C HIS A 196 7.64 -42.36 8.83
N GLN A 197 6.75 -41.71 9.60
CA GLN A 197 5.91 -40.60 9.10
C GLN A 197 6.28 -39.22 9.70
N HIS A 198 7.54 -39.03 10.10
CA HIS A 198 7.94 -37.89 10.93
C HIS A 198 7.95 -36.55 10.17
N ASP A 199 8.31 -36.54 8.88
CA ASP A 199 8.51 -35.27 8.15
C ASP A 199 7.20 -34.60 7.75
N MET A 200 6.22 -35.36 7.28
CA MET A 200 4.91 -34.81 6.87
C MET A 200 4.10 -34.28 8.07
N THR A 201 4.17 -34.97 9.22
CA THR A 201 3.48 -34.55 10.44
C THR A 201 4.06 -33.26 11.01
N ARG A 202 5.38 -33.08 10.93
CA ARG A 202 6.06 -31.85 11.38
C ARG A 202 5.66 -30.62 10.58
N PHE A 203 5.47 -30.75 9.26
CA PHE A 203 5.00 -29.63 8.44
C PHE A 203 3.59 -29.19 8.84
N LEU A 204 2.67 -30.15 9.04
CA LEU A 204 1.31 -29.88 9.49
C LEU A 204 1.26 -29.27 10.90
N GLU A 205 2.14 -29.68 11.81
CA GLU A 205 2.27 -29.06 13.15
C GLU A 205 2.60 -27.56 13.02
N ILE A 206 3.61 -27.21 12.21
CA ILE A 206 4.03 -25.81 12.00
C ILE A 206 2.90 -24.97 11.40
N GLU A 207 2.19 -25.49 10.38
CA GLU A 207 1.07 -24.78 9.77
C GLU A 207 -0.07 -24.54 10.77
N LYS A 208 -0.39 -25.53 11.60
CA LYS A 208 -1.47 -25.40 12.61
C LYS A 208 -1.10 -24.48 13.76
N ASP A 209 0.15 -24.51 14.21
CA ASP A 209 0.63 -23.56 15.21
C ASP A 209 0.60 -22.13 14.65
N GLN A 210 1.00 -21.93 13.40
CA GLN A 210 0.92 -20.62 12.74
C GLN A 210 -0.53 -20.15 12.59
N ALA A 211 -1.44 -21.05 12.23
CA ALA A 211 -2.87 -20.77 12.19
C ALA A 211 -3.41 -20.36 13.56
N LEU A 212 -3.00 -21.04 14.63
CA LEU A 212 -3.40 -20.72 16.00
C LEU A 212 -2.95 -19.30 16.41
N VAL A 213 -1.71 -18.92 16.08
CA VAL A 213 -1.19 -17.57 16.33
C VAL A 213 -2.02 -16.52 15.61
N GLU A 214 -2.36 -16.73 14.33
CA GLU A 214 -3.13 -15.73 13.57
C GLU A 214 -4.58 -15.62 14.05
N ILE A 215 -5.22 -16.75 14.43
CA ILE A 215 -6.56 -16.74 15.03
C ILE A 215 -6.53 -15.99 16.38
N GLN A 216 -5.52 -16.22 17.22
CA GLN A 216 -5.34 -15.46 18.48
C GLN A 216 -5.13 -13.97 18.23
N ASN A 217 -4.29 -13.61 17.27
CA ASN A 217 -4.04 -12.22 16.90
C ASN A 217 -5.31 -11.53 16.40
N ARG A 218 -6.14 -12.25 15.63
CA ARG A 218 -7.44 -11.75 15.17
C ARG A 218 -8.42 -11.55 16.34
N LEU A 219 -8.52 -12.53 17.24
CA LEU A 219 -9.34 -12.42 18.44
C LEU A 219 -8.91 -11.25 19.33
N ALA A 220 -7.62 -11.03 19.52
CA ALA A 220 -7.11 -9.88 20.26
C ALA A 220 -7.45 -8.53 19.59
N ARG A 221 -7.34 -8.45 18.25
CA ARG A 221 -7.79 -7.27 17.48
C ARG A 221 -9.29 -7.02 17.67
N PHE A 222 -10.09 -8.08 17.64
CA PHE A 222 -11.52 -8.00 17.90
C PHE A 222 -11.80 -7.46 19.31
N TYR A 223 -11.14 -7.99 20.35
CA TYR A 223 -11.25 -7.50 21.72
C TYR A 223 -10.86 -6.02 21.87
N GLY A 224 -9.80 -5.59 21.17
CA GLY A 224 -9.41 -4.18 21.12
C GLY A 224 -10.50 -3.28 20.50
N ARG A 225 -11.22 -3.75 19.47
CA ARG A 225 -12.30 -2.98 18.81
C ARG A 225 -13.53 -2.81 19.71
N ILE A 226 -13.89 -3.84 20.48
CA ILE A 226 -15.05 -3.78 21.38
C ILE A 226 -14.74 -3.10 22.73
N GLY A 227 -13.49 -2.66 22.95
CA GLY A 227 -13.05 -2.00 24.19
C GLY A 227 -12.68 -2.95 25.32
N GLN A 228 -12.63 -4.27 25.07
CA GLN A 228 -12.16 -5.27 26.04
C GLN A 228 -10.61 -5.34 26.06
N HIS A 229 -9.99 -4.24 26.48
CA HIS A 229 -8.53 -4.07 26.42
C HIS A 229 -7.75 -5.07 27.29
N GLU A 230 -8.32 -5.57 28.39
CA GLU A 230 -7.67 -6.55 29.27
C GLU A 230 -7.44 -7.89 28.59
N GLN A 231 -8.46 -8.41 27.90
CA GLN A 231 -8.39 -9.66 27.17
C GLN A 231 -7.47 -9.53 25.96
N ALA A 232 -7.57 -8.42 25.22
CA ALA A 232 -6.67 -8.10 24.12
C ALA A 232 -5.21 -8.05 24.56
N ALA A 233 -4.92 -7.33 25.65
CA ALA A 233 -3.59 -7.19 26.22
C ALA A 233 -3.03 -8.55 26.67
N THR A 234 -3.85 -9.39 27.30
CA THR A 234 -3.46 -10.73 27.74
C THR A 234 -3.02 -11.61 26.57
N ILE A 235 -3.80 -11.61 25.47
CA ILE A 235 -3.49 -12.40 24.28
C ILE A 235 -2.24 -11.86 23.59
N TRP A 236 -2.15 -10.55 23.31
CA TRP A 236 -0.97 -9.97 22.67
C TRP A 236 0.29 -10.11 23.51
N THR A 237 0.20 -10.00 24.84
CA THR A 237 1.34 -10.23 25.74
C THR A 237 1.81 -11.69 25.67
N ARG A 238 0.89 -12.66 25.57
CA ARG A 238 1.25 -14.06 25.35
C ARG A 238 1.97 -14.25 24.02
N LEU A 239 1.42 -13.71 22.94
CA LEU A 239 2.02 -13.77 21.59
C LEU A 239 3.41 -13.12 21.56
N TRP A 240 3.55 -11.93 22.16
CA TRP A 240 4.81 -11.22 22.30
C TRP A 240 5.85 -12.03 23.10
N ARG A 241 5.46 -12.62 24.24
CA ARG A 241 6.37 -13.47 25.02
C ARG A 241 6.84 -14.71 24.27
N MET A 242 6.04 -15.23 23.33
CA MET A 242 6.49 -16.32 22.45
C MET A 242 7.58 -15.86 21.48
N ALA A 243 7.47 -14.64 20.93
CA ALA A 243 8.50 -14.05 20.07
C ALA A 243 9.81 -13.74 20.81
N ARG A 244 9.73 -13.41 22.11
CA ARG A 244 10.89 -13.04 22.94
C ARG A 244 11.77 -14.23 23.35
N LYS A 245 11.25 -15.47 23.29
CA LYS A 245 12.05 -16.64 23.66
C LYS A 245 13.08 -16.89 22.55
N PRO A 246 14.40 -16.80 22.83
CA PRO A 246 15.41 -17.13 21.85
C PRO A 246 15.21 -18.59 21.43
N ASN A 247 15.31 -18.86 20.12
CA ASN A 247 15.16 -20.21 19.58
C ASN A 247 16.12 -21.14 20.35
N PRO A 248 15.62 -22.13 21.11
CA PRO A 248 16.47 -22.92 22.03
C PRO A 248 17.52 -23.79 21.31
N ARG A 249 17.52 -23.82 19.96
CA ARG A 249 18.45 -24.57 19.13
C ARG A 249 19.57 -23.75 18.49
N GLU A 250 19.48 -22.43 18.47
CA GLU A 250 20.58 -21.59 17.95
C GLU A 250 21.76 -21.47 18.92
N SER A 251 21.54 -21.72 20.22
CA SER A 251 22.61 -21.72 21.23
C SER A 251 23.54 -22.95 21.17
N LEU A 252 23.33 -23.88 20.24
CA LEU A 252 24.15 -25.10 20.10
C LEU A 252 25.07 -25.10 18.86
N THR A 253 25.03 -24.08 17.99
CA THR A 253 25.83 -24.07 16.75
C THR A 253 26.78 -22.88 16.58
N THR A 254 26.85 -21.93 17.52
CA THR A 254 27.85 -20.85 17.45
C THR A 254 29.18 -21.27 18.09
N SER A 255 29.79 -22.31 17.53
CA SER A 255 31.22 -22.60 17.69
C SER A 255 31.79 -23.23 16.41
N SER A 256 31.61 -22.58 15.26
CA SER A 256 32.56 -22.75 14.17
C SER A 256 32.59 -21.51 13.26
N THR A 257 33.81 -21.08 13.04
CA THR A 257 34.24 -19.89 12.34
C THR A 257 34.10 -20.06 10.82
N GLY A 258 33.56 -19.04 10.15
CA GLY A 258 33.97 -18.63 8.80
C GLY A 258 33.46 -19.42 7.60
N ALA A 259 32.45 -18.88 6.92
CA ALA A 259 32.43 -18.75 5.45
C ALA A 259 31.21 -17.91 5.01
N PHE A 260 31.45 -16.76 4.40
CA PHE A 260 30.46 -15.99 3.65
C PHE A 260 29.96 -16.83 2.45
N SER A 261 28.64 -16.95 2.27
CA SER A 261 28.05 -17.53 1.06
C SER A 261 26.92 -16.67 0.52
N LEU A 262 26.99 -16.41 -0.79
CA LEU A 262 26.11 -15.62 -1.65
C LEU A 262 24.72 -16.24 -1.88
N SER A 263 24.14 -16.90 -0.87
CA SER A 263 22.86 -17.60 -0.96
C SER A 263 21.62 -16.74 -0.64
N SER A 264 21.77 -15.43 -0.39
CA SER A 264 20.68 -14.55 0.04
C SER A 264 19.78 -13.97 -1.07
N LEU A 265 20.06 -14.26 -2.35
CA LEU A 265 19.37 -13.58 -3.47
C LEU A 265 18.43 -14.46 -4.31
N PHE A 266 18.48 -15.79 -4.18
CA PHE A 266 17.51 -16.69 -4.84
C PHE A 266 17.12 -17.83 -3.89
N GLY A 267 15.96 -17.69 -3.25
CA GLY A 267 15.42 -18.63 -2.27
C GLY A 267 15.08 -19.98 -2.88
N THR A 268 16.06 -20.88 -2.89
CA THR A 268 15.88 -22.30 -3.19
C THR A 268 15.49 -23.02 -1.89
N LEU A 269 14.38 -23.76 -1.96
CA LEU A 269 13.62 -24.43 -0.88
C LEU A 269 14.32 -25.61 -0.17
N THR A 270 15.64 -25.61 -0.02
CA THR A 270 16.34 -26.75 0.60
C THR A 270 17.36 -26.28 1.62
N GLY A 271 16.86 -25.98 2.81
CA GLY A 271 17.63 -25.75 4.03
C GLY A 271 16.66 -25.68 5.18
N SER A 272 16.55 -26.76 5.95
CA SER A 272 15.62 -26.99 7.06
C SER A 272 15.95 -26.13 8.29
N GLY A 273 16.10 -24.82 8.11
CA GLY A 273 16.04 -23.84 9.18
C GLY A 273 14.61 -23.76 9.67
N GLU A 274 14.35 -24.25 10.89
CA GLU A 274 13.06 -24.10 11.57
C GLU A 274 12.71 -22.62 11.62
N ARG A 275 11.72 -22.20 10.82
CA ARG A 275 11.18 -20.84 10.92
C ARG A 275 10.58 -20.70 12.32
N PRO A 276 10.97 -19.67 13.10
CA PRO A 276 10.36 -19.43 14.40
C PRO A 276 8.86 -19.25 14.23
N LEU A 277 8.08 -19.81 15.16
CA LEU A 277 6.62 -19.80 15.10
C LEU A 277 6.04 -18.38 15.01
N VAL A 278 6.70 -17.44 15.70
CA VAL A 278 6.42 -16.02 15.61
C VAL A 278 7.72 -15.35 15.16
N THR A 279 7.66 -14.62 14.05
CA THR A 279 8.83 -13.87 13.59
C THR A 279 9.13 -12.72 14.56
N GLU A 280 10.39 -12.30 14.64
CA GLU A 280 10.77 -11.16 15.48
C GLU A 280 9.99 -9.89 15.10
N GLN A 281 9.74 -9.70 13.80
CA GLN A 281 8.94 -8.60 13.26
C GLN A 281 7.47 -8.65 13.70
N ASP A 282 6.85 -9.84 13.72
CA ASP A 282 5.49 -10.01 14.27
C ASP A 282 5.47 -9.73 15.77
N GLY A 283 6.52 -10.14 16.49
CA GLY A 283 6.72 -9.84 17.90
C GLY A 283 6.70 -8.34 18.20
N VAL A 284 7.33 -7.52 17.36
CA VAL A 284 7.30 -6.04 17.47
C VAL A 284 5.87 -5.51 17.35
N GLN A 285 5.09 -6.02 16.38
CA GLN A 285 3.70 -5.61 16.21
C GLN A 285 2.82 -6.03 17.39
N PHE A 286 3.01 -7.23 17.94
CA PHE A 286 2.28 -7.70 19.11
C PHE A 286 2.60 -6.89 20.36
N ALA A 287 3.88 -6.58 20.60
CA ALA A 287 4.30 -5.75 21.72
C ALA A 287 3.71 -4.34 21.63
N LYS A 288 3.69 -3.73 20.44
CA LYS A 288 3.08 -2.41 20.23
C LYS A 288 1.58 -2.42 20.58
N ARG A 289 0.83 -3.40 20.06
CA ARG A 289 -0.61 -3.52 20.34
C ARG A 289 -0.91 -3.85 21.80
N ALA A 290 -0.07 -4.67 22.43
CA ALA A 290 -0.14 -4.92 23.87
C ALA A 290 0.06 -3.61 24.64
N ALA A 291 1.09 -2.82 24.31
CA ALA A 291 1.36 -1.54 24.94
C ALA A 291 0.19 -0.56 24.80
N ASP A 292 -0.39 -0.43 23.60
CA ASP A 292 -1.57 0.42 23.36
C ASP A 292 -2.73 -0.01 24.29
N SER A 293 -2.96 -1.32 24.43
CA SER A 293 -4.01 -1.85 25.32
C SER A 293 -3.73 -1.58 26.79
N TRP A 294 -2.48 -1.77 27.25
CA TRP A 294 -2.06 -1.45 28.61
C TRP A 294 -2.18 0.06 28.91
N MET A 295 -1.87 0.92 27.93
CA MET A 295 -2.06 2.37 28.05
C MET A 295 -3.53 2.78 28.21
N HIS A 296 -4.48 2.03 27.61
CA HIS A 296 -5.91 2.25 27.81
C HIS A 296 -6.38 1.82 29.20
N MET A 297 -5.73 0.83 29.81
CA MET A 297 -6.01 0.37 31.17
C MET A 297 -5.24 1.13 32.26
N ALA A 298 -4.43 2.12 31.87
CA ALA A 298 -3.53 2.87 32.75
C ALA A 298 -2.45 2.01 33.44
N GLU A 299 -2.12 0.84 32.89
CA GLU A 299 -1.00 -0.01 33.33
C GLU A 299 0.29 0.42 32.62
N TYR A 300 0.79 1.60 32.98
CA TYR A 300 1.86 2.24 32.23
C TYR A 300 3.21 1.52 32.32
N ASP A 301 3.48 0.77 33.40
CA ASP A 301 4.75 0.05 33.57
C ASP A 301 4.90 -1.08 32.54
N LEU A 302 3.83 -1.84 32.30
CA LEU A 302 3.81 -2.92 31.28
C LEU A 302 3.88 -2.35 29.86
N ALA A 303 3.18 -1.24 29.63
CA ALA A 303 3.25 -0.53 28.35
C ALA A 303 4.67 -0.01 28.08
N GLU A 304 5.35 0.51 29.10
CA GLU A 304 6.72 1.00 29.01
C GLU A 304 7.69 -0.15 28.67
N GLU A 305 7.59 -1.30 29.34
CA GLU A 305 8.41 -2.48 29.02
C GLU A 305 8.24 -2.93 27.57
N ALA A 306 6.98 -3.02 27.11
CA ALA A 306 6.66 -3.45 25.75
C ALA A 306 7.20 -2.44 24.71
N LEU A 307 6.99 -1.14 24.91
CA LEU A 307 7.50 -0.10 24.00
C LEU A 307 9.03 -0.03 24.00
N ALA A 308 9.67 -0.12 25.17
CA ALA A 308 11.13 -0.13 25.27
C ALA A 308 11.74 -1.32 24.51
N TRP A 309 11.13 -2.50 24.64
CA TRP A 309 11.53 -3.69 23.87
C TRP A 309 11.35 -3.49 22.37
N THR A 310 10.21 -2.93 21.91
CA THR A 310 10.02 -2.64 20.47
C THR A 310 11.05 -1.65 19.94
N LEU A 311 11.35 -0.60 20.71
CA LEU A 311 12.31 0.42 20.32
C LEU A 311 13.72 -0.16 20.21
N SER A 312 14.11 -1.07 21.10
CA SER A 312 15.43 -1.71 21.02
C SER A 312 15.59 -2.57 19.76
N HIS A 313 14.52 -3.25 19.34
CA HIS A 313 14.52 -4.11 18.14
C HIS A 313 14.54 -3.27 16.86
N VAL A 314 13.70 -2.23 16.79
CA VAL A 314 13.72 -1.29 15.67
C VAL A 314 15.09 -0.60 15.57
N ALA A 315 15.65 -0.13 16.69
CA ALA A 315 16.98 0.48 16.70
C ALA A 315 18.11 -0.49 16.30
N ALA A 316 18.01 -1.77 16.68
CA ALA A 316 18.98 -2.79 16.26
C ALA A 316 18.88 -3.11 14.77
N SER A 317 17.67 -3.25 14.23
CA SER A 317 17.41 -3.42 12.80
C SER A 317 17.94 -2.23 11.98
N ASN A 318 17.86 -1.02 12.54
CA ASN A 318 18.34 0.18 11.87
C ASN A 318 19.88 0.23 11.78
N ARG A 319 20.60 -0.39 12.73
CA ARG A 319 22.07 -0.46 12.71
C ARG A 319 22.61 -1.48 11.71
N SER A 320 21.85 -2.54 11.42
CA SER A 320 22.25 -3.59 10.48
C SER A 320 21.97 -3.24 9.03
N ALA A 321 20.98 -2.38 8.78
CA ALA A 321 20.69 -1.84 7.45
C ALA A 321 21.76 -0.80 7.05
N THR A 322 22.80 -1.24 6.34
CA THR A 322 23.87 -0.39 5.75
C THR A 322 23.39 0.52 4.62
N THR A 323 22.08 0.56 4.35
CA THR A 323 21.51 1.35 3.25
C THR A 323 21.19 2.75 3.76
N GLU A 324 21.97 3.72 3.31
CA GLU A 324 21.81 5.13 3.59
C GLU A 324 20.37 5.60 3.27
N SER A 325 19.75 6.32 4.22
CA SER A 325 18.70 7.30 3.99
C SER A 325 17.21 6.88 3.97
N SER A 326 16.81 5.68 4.40
CA SER A 326 15.40 5.51 4.82
C SER A 326 15.30 5.84 6.30
N VAL A 327 14.91 7.07 6.64
CA VAL A 327 14.58 7.41 8.02
C VAL A 327 13.45 6.49 8.49
N ASN A 328 13.66 5.84 9.62
CA ASN A 328 12.73 4.85 10.14
C ASN A 328 11.57 5.57 10.83
N MET A 329 10.54 5.88 10.03
CA MET A 329 9.28 6.44 10.50
C MET A 329 8.68 5.63 11.66
N GLU A 330 8.97 4.33 11.73
CA GLU A 330 8.60 3.47 12.85
C GLU A 330 9.29 3.87 14.17
N GLU A 331 10.59 4.18 14.15
CA GLU A 331 11.33 4.63 15.33
C GLU A 331 10.79 5.96 15.86
N ILE A 332 10.51 6.90 14.95
CA ILE A 332 9.90 8.20 15.29
C ILE A 332 8.52 8.01 15.93
N GLY A 333 7.71 7.11 15.37
CA GLY A 333 6.39 6.77 15.91
C GLY A 333 6.47 6.16 17.31
N LEU A 334 7.42 5.24 17.54
CA LEU A 334 7.64 4.62 18.85
C LEU A 334 8.14 5.63 19.89
N LEU A 335 9.11 6.48 19.55
CA LEU A 335 9.58 7.56 20.42
C LEU A 335 8.43 8.50 20.83
N SER A 336 7.57 8.85 19.88
CA SER A 336 6.40 9.70 20.13
C SER A 336 5.38 9.02 21.05
N THR A 337 5.14 7.72 20.85
CA THR A 337 4.20 6.93 21.68
C THR A 337 4.72 6.79 23.11
N LEU A 338 6.01 6.50 23.27
CA LEU A 338 6.67 6.43 24.58
C LEU A 338 6.69 7.81 25.27
N GLY A 339 6.93 8.88 24.53
CA GLY A 339 6.80 10.26 25.05
C GLY A 339 5.40 10.55 25.56
N ALA A 340 4.36 10.17 24.82
CA ALA A 340 2.96 10.34 25.23
C ALA A 340 2.62 9.51 26.48
N LEU A 341 3.17 8.30 26.61
CA LEU A 341 3.06 7.47 27.81
C LEU A 341 3.64 8.21 29.03
N TYR A 342 4.83 8.79 28.91
CA TYR A 342 5.45 9.54 30.02
C TYR A 342 4.71 10.82 30.40
N VAL A 343 4.08 11.50 29.43
CA VAL A 343 3.16 12.61 29.73
C VAL A 343 2.00 12.15 30.61
N ARG A 344 1.39 10.99 30.30
CA ARG A 344 0.31 10.41 31.13
C ARG A 344 0.76 10.03 32.54
N GLN A 345 2.02 9.58 32.69
CA GLN A 345 2.63 9.32 34.00
C GLN A 345 3.03 10.60 34.76
N GLY A 346 2.95 11.79 34.16
CA GLY A 346 3.42 13.05 34.76
C GLY A 346 4.96 13.23 34.73
N LYS A 347 5.68 12.39 33.99
CA LYS A 347 7.15 12.39 33.86
C LYS A 347 7.59 13.27 32.68
N PHE A 348 7.34 14.57 32.76
CA PHE A 348 7.52 15.51 31.63
C PHE A 348 8.97 15.63 31.13
N GLU A 349 9.97 15.52 32.02
CA GLU A 349 11.39 15.58 31.64
C GLU A 349 11.76 14.48 30.64
N TYR A 350 11.33 13.25 30.92
CA TYR A 350 11.56 12.10 30.04
C TYR A 350 10.78 12.25 28.73
N ALA A 351 9.51 12.67 28.82
CA ALA A 351 8.67 12.90 27.63
C ALA A 351 9.28 13.95 26.68
N LEU A 352 9.74 15.08 27.22
CA LEU A 352 10.35 16.15 26.43
C LEU A 352 11.60 15.65 25.70
N SER A 353 12.47 14.91 26.39
CA SER A 353 13.67 14.34 25.78
C SER A 353 13.36 13.40 24.60
N LEU A 354 12.28 12.63 24.69
CA LEU A 354 11.84 11.72 23.63
C LEU A 354 11.23 12.46 22.45
N PHE A 355 10.40 13.47 22.71
CA PHE A 355 9.83 14.30 21.64
C PHE A 355 10.92 15.09 20.89
N VAL A 356 11.92 15.62 21.60
CA VAL A 356 13.06 16.30 20.96
C VAL A 356 13.83 15.33 20.06
N LYS A 357 14.09 14.09 20.51
CA LYS A 357 14.73 13.05 19.67
C LYS A 357 13.88 12.72 18.44
N ALA A 358 12.57 12.54 18.60
CA ALA A 358 11.66 12.28 17.48
C ALA A 358 11.68 13.44 16.46
N LEU A 359 11.65 14.69 16.93
CA LEU A 359 11.73 15.88 16.08
C LEU A 359 13.07 16.01 15.36
N GLN A 360 14.19 15.71 16.03
CA GLN A 360 15.51 15.70 15.40
C GLN A 360 15.57 14.68 14.26
N ALA A 361 15.04 13.48 14.46
CA ALA A 361 14.96 12.46 13.42
C ALA A 361 14.09 12.89 12.22
N VAL A 362 12.96 13.57 12.47
CA VAL A 362 12.13 14.15 11.39
C VAL A 362 12.88 15.25 10.63
N GLN A 363 13.58 16.15 11.33
CA GLN A 363 14.34 17.23 10.70
C GLN A 363 15.49 16.69 9.84
N GLU A 364 16.19 15.65 10.32
CA GLU A 364 17.26 15.01 9.55
C GLU A 364 16.71 14.31 8.30
N HIS A 365 15.52 13.72 8.37
CA HIS A 365 14.83 13.19 7.20
C HIS A 365 14.53 14.26 6.16
N GLN A 366 14.02 15.41 6.60
CA GLN A 366 13.69 16.50 5.69
C GLN A 366 14.94 17.08 5.04
N ARG A 367 16.05 17.18 5.77
CA ARG A 367 17.33 17.64 5.23
C ARG A 367 17.91 16.67 4.21
N THR A 368 17.94 15.37 4.53
CA THR A 368 18.45 14.35 3.61
C THR A 368 17.58 14.21 2.35
N ALA A 369 16.26 14.32 2.49
CA ALA A 369 15.34 14.37 1.35
C ALA A 369 15.58 15.61 0.48
N ALA A 370 15.79 16.78 1.09
CA ALA A 370 16.09 18.02 0.37
C ALA A 370 17.44 17.95 -0.36
N THR A 371 18.49 17.40 0.26
CA THR A 371 19.81 17.25 -0.39
C THR A 371 19.80 16.20 -1.50
N GLN A 372 19.08 15.10 -1.33
CA GLN A 372 18.89 14.11 -2.41
C GLN A 372 18.10 14.68 -3.58
N GLN A 373 17.08 15.48 -3.30
CA GLN A 373 16.31 16.16 -4.34
C GLN A 373 17.18 17.18 -5.08
N ALA A 374 17.96 17.99 -4.36
CA ALA A 374 18.91 18.93 -4.97
C ALA A 374 19.95 18.21 -5.85
N LYS A 375 20.51 17.08 -5.38
CA LYS A 375 21.46 16.28 -6.17
C LYS A 375 20.84 15.72 -7.45
N LYS A 376 19.59 15.23 -7.38
CA LYS A 376 18.85 14.74 -8.56
C LYS A 376 18.53 15.88 -9.54
N GLU A 377 18.23 17.07 -9.04
CA GLU A 377 18.00 18.25 -9.86
C GLU A 377 19.28 18.70 -10.57
N GLU A 378 20.43 18.70 -9.90
CA GLU A 378 21.74 18.96 -10.54
C GLU A 378 22.08 17.91 -11.61
N GLU A 379 21.86 16.63 -11.33
CA GLU A 379 22.06 15.56 -12.31
C GLU A 379 21.13 15.74 -13.53
N ALA A 380 19.85 16.05 -13.30
CA ALA A 380 18.88 16.30 -14.36
C ALA A 380 19.25 17.53 -15.22
N LEU A 381 19.73 18.61 -14.59
CA LEU A 381 20.26 19.78 -15.28
C LEU A 381 21.47 19.43 -16.14
N GLY A 382 22.41 18.63 -15.61
CA GLY A 382 23.57 18.16 -16.35
C GLY A 382 23.19 17.32 -17.58
N TRP A 383 22.20 16.43 -17.46
CA TRP A 383 21.68 15.66 -18.59
C TRP A 383 20.96 16.55 -19.61
N MET A 384 20.18 17.53 -19.16
CA MET A 384 19.49 18.49 -20.04
C MET A 384 20.49 19.34 -20.82
N GLN A 385 21.54 19.85 -20.18
CA GLN A 385 22.59 20.60 -20.86
C GLN A 385 23.31 19.75 -21.91
N LYS A 386 23.67 18.50 -21.59
CA LYS A 386 24.25 17.56 -22.57
C LYS A 386 23.31 17.26 -23.74
N ALA A 387 22.03 17.09 -23.47
CA ALA A 387 21.03 16.87 -24.52
C ALA A 387 20.95 18.08 -25.47
N ILE A 388 20.95 19.30 -24.91
CA ILE A 388 20.96 20.54 -25.68
C ILE A 388 22.24 20.63 -26.52
N THR A 389 23.43 20.38 -25.96
CA THR A 389 24.68 20.48 -26.74
C THR A 389 24.70 19.51 -27.92
N MET A 390 24.29 18.25 -27.72
CA MET A 390 24.18 17.27 -28.79
C MET A 390 23.15 17.66 -29.86
N ALA A 391 22.02 18.24 -29.42
CA ALA A 391 20.97 18.71 -30.32
C ALA A 391 21.45 19.92 -31.15
N LYS A 392 22.18 20.86 -30.52
CA LYS A 392 22.77 22.02 -31.18
C LYS A 392 23.83 21.63 -32.22
N GLU A 393 24.69 20.64 -31.93
CA GLU A 393 25.71 20.14 -32.87
C GLU A 393 25.10 19.56 -34.16
N LYS A 394 23.90 18.99 -34.08
CA LYS A 394 23.16 18.41 -35.21
C LYS A 394 22.09 19.34 -35.79
N SER A 395 22.08 20.61 -35.37
CA SER A 395 21.10 21.60 -35.81
C SER A 395 21.09 21.73 -37.34
N GLY A 396 19.91 21.80 -37.93
CA GLY A 396 19.73 21.89 -39.39
C GLY A 396 19.89 20.58 -40.17
N GLN A 397 20.31 19.48 -39.53
CA GLN A 397 20.33 18.15 -40.16
C GLN A 397 18.97 17.44 -40.02
N HIS A 398 18.33 17.58 -38.86
CA HIS A 398 17.04 16.99 -38.54
C HIS A 398 16.18 17.98 -37.76
N ARG A 399 14.91 18.11 -38.16
CA ARG A 399 13.91 18.94 -37.49
C ARG A 399 13.80 18.61 -35.99
N ASP A 400 13.79 17.32 -35.66
CA ASP A 400 13.66 16.83 -34.28
C ASP A 400 14.79 17.30 -33.37
N CYS A 401 16.00 17.48 -33.90
CA CYS A 401 17.14 18.01 -33.14
C CYS A 401 16.93 19.50 -32.82
N ASP A 402 16.40 20.27 -33.76
CA ASP A 402 16.10 21.68 -33.54
C ASP A 402 14.94 21.86 -32.54
N GLU A 403 13.90 21.02 -32.59
CA GLU A 403 12.81 21.00 -31.60
C GLU A 403 13.32 20.64 -30.20
N CYS A 404 14.18 19.61 -30.09
CA CYS A 404 14.77 19.21 -28.82
C CYS A 404 15.66 20.32 -28.22
N ALA A 405 16.44 21.03 -29.05
CA ALA A 405 17.24 22.16 -28.60
C ALA A 405 16.36 23.31 -28.09
N ALA A 406 15.28 23.63 -28.80
CA ALA A 406 14.34 24.68 -28.41
C ALA A 406 13.65 24.37 -27.07
N LEU A 407 13.14 23.14 -26.90
CA LEU A 407 12.50 22.70 -25.66
C LEU A 407 13.47 22.66 -24.48
N GLY A 408 14.69 22.17 -24.69
CA GLY A 408 15.72 22.14 -23.65
C GLY A 408 16.09 23.55 -23.18
N LEU A 409 16.29 24.49 -24.11
CA LEU A 409 16.60 25.88 -23.80
C LEU A 409 15.46 26.59 -23.07
N SER A 410 14.21 26.32 -23.46
CA SER A 410 13.03 26.87 -22.78
C SER A 410 12.91 26.35 -21.34
N ASN A 411 13.14 25.05 -21.12
CA ASN A 411 13.15 24.48 -19.77
C ASN A 411 14.27 25.06 -18.90
N LEU A 412 15.47 25.28 -19.45
CA LEU A 412 16.53 25.99 -18.73
C LEU A 412 16.12 27.44 -18.41
N GLY A 413 15.51 28.15 -19.36
CA GLY A 413 15.00 29.50 -19.15
C GLY A 413 13.96 29.58 -18.02
N LEU A 414 13.05 28.60 -17.96
CA LEU A 414 12.06 28.50 -16.87
C LEU A 414 12.70 28.20 -15.52
N ILE A 415 13.73 27.35 -15.48
CA ILE A 415 14.48 27.07 -14.24
C ILE A 415 15.20 28.35 -13.77
N SER A 416 15.87 29.07 -14.68
CA SER A 416 16.51 30.35 -14.36
C SER A 416 15.50 31.42 -13.89
N GLU A 417 14.29 31.47 -14.47
CA GLU A 417 13.20 32.35 -14.02
C GLU A 417 12.74 31.97 -12.60
N MET A 418 12.61 30.66 -12.29
CA MET A 418 12.25 30.19 -10.96
C MET A 418 13.32 30.49 -9.89
N GLU A 419 14.59 30.51 -10.27
CA GLU A 419 15.71 30.93 -9.42
C GLU A 419 15.78 32.46 -9.23
N GLY A 420 14.93 33.22 -9.92
CA GLY A 420 14.92 34.68 -9.91
C GLY A 420 16.00 35.32 -10.80
N LYS A 421 16.71 34.52 -11.59
CA LYS A 421 17.76 34.97 -12.52
C LYS A 421 17.15 35.34 -13.87
N ASN A 422 16.31 36.37 -13.87
CA ASN A 422 15.57 36.81 -15.06
C ASN A 422 16.50 37.24 -16.21
N ASP A 423 17.67 37.80 -15.89
CA ASP A 423 18.68 38.22 -16.85
C ASP A 423 19.33 37.04 -17.59
N GLU A 424 19.43 35.87 -16.94
CA GLU A 424 19.92 34.62 -17.55
C GLU A 424 18.81 33.88 -18.30
N ALA A 425 17.56 33.97 -17.85
CA ALA A 425 16.41 33.33 -18.48
C ALA A 425 16.08 33.92 -19.86
N LEU A 426 16.15 35.25 -20.00
CA LEU A 426 15.85 35.96 -21.25
C LEU A 426 16.66 35.50 -22.47
N PRO A 427 18.01 35.42 -22.43
CA PRO A 427 18.79 34.94 -23.57
C PRO A 427 18.47 33.48 -23.91
N LEU A 428 18.16 32.63 -22.92
CA LEU A 428 17.77 31.24 -23.15
C LEU A 428 16.46 31.12 -23.93
N PHE A 429 15.42 31.90 -23.58
CA PHE A 429 14.18 31.93 -24.35
C PHE A 429 14.36 32.51 -25.75
N ARG A 430 15.19 33.55 -25.91
CA ARG A 430 15.52 34.10 -27.24
C ARG A 430 16.21 33.07 -28.11
N GLU A 431 17.13 32.30 -27.54
CA GLU A 431 17.80 31.22 -28.24
C GLU A 431 16.81 30.09 -28.58
N ALA A 432 15.88 29.75 -27.69
CA ALA A 432 14.83 28.77 -27.95
C ALA A 432 13.96 29.15 -29.17
N VAL A 433 13.63 30.44 -29.33
CA VAL A 433 12.89 30.95 -30.51
C VAL A 433 13.67 30.71 -31.81
N VAL A 434 14.99 30.89 -31.81
CA VAL A 434 15.83 30.64 -33.00
C VAL A 434 15.75 29.18 -33.43
N TYR A 435 15.83 28.24 -32.48
CA TYR A 435 15.74 26.81 -32.79
C TYR A 435 14.32 26.38 -33.19
N ALA A 436 13.28 26.91 -32.54
CA ALA A 436 11.89 26.65 -32.93
C ALA A 436 11.57 27.19 -34.33
N THR A 437 12.16 28.33 -34.71
CA THR A 437 12.04 28.89 -36.07
C THR A 437 12.69 27.97 -37.11
N LYS A 438 13.87 27.41 -36.82
CA LYS A 438 14.52 26.41 -37.69
C LYS A 438 13.67 25.15 -37.85
N ALA A 439 13.06 24.69 -36.75
CA ALA A 439 12.17 23.54 -36.74
C ALA A 439 10.80 23.81 -37.41
N LYS A 440 10.45 25.08 -37.64
CA LYS A 440 9.10 25.52 -38.05
C LYS A 440 8.02 25.16 -37.02
N ASP A 441 8.37 25.19 -35.75
CA ASP A 441 7.45 25.02 -34.62
C ASP A 441 6.86 26.38 -34.21
N TYR A 442 5.78 26.79 -34.88
CA TYR A 442 5.14 28.08 -34.62
C TYR A 442 4.48 28.16 -33.24
N VAL A 443 4.03 27.03 -32.69
CA VAL A 443 3.42 26.99 -31.36
C VAL A 443 4.49 27.27 -30.30
N GLY A 444 5.64 26.61 -30.41
CA GLY A 444 6.78 26.88 -29.51
C GLY A 444 7.28 28.33 -29.60
N ILE A 445 7.33 28.91 -30.81
CA ILE A 445 7.73 30.33 -31.00
C ILE A 445 6.81 31.27 -30.20
N ASP A 446 5.49 31.07 -30.28
CA ASP A 446 4.52 31.91 -29.57
C ASP A 446 4.66 31.76 -28.06
N ASP A 447 4.82 30.53 -27.55
CA ASP A 447 5.01 30.26 -26.12
C ASP A 447 6.29 30.90 -25.56
N TYR A 448 7.40 30.82 -26.31
CA TYR A 448 8.68 31.41 -25.89
C TYR A 448 8.64 32.93 -25.96
N ASN A 449 8.02 33.51 -27.00
CA ASN A 449 7.80 34.96 -27.11
C ASN A 449 6.92 35.49 -25.97
N GLY A 450 5.87 34.74 -25.58
CA GLY A 450 5.06 35.07 -24.42
C GLY A 450 5.88 35.11 -23.12
N SER A 451 6.83 34.20 -22.97
CA SER A 451 7.75 34.18 -21.82
C SER A 451 8.76 35.33 -21.85
N ILE A 452 9.29 35.68 -23.01
CA ILE A 452 10.17 36.85 -23.19
C ILE A 452 9.42 38.16 -22.86
N ALA A 453 8.18 38.30 -23.34
CA ALA A 453 7.37 39.49 -23.09
C ALA A 453 7.06 39.65 -21.60
N ARG A 454 6.70 38.56 -20.92
CA ARG A 454 6.47 38.53 -19.47
C ARG A 454 7.70 38.96 -18.68
N LEU A 455 8.87 38.38 -18.99
CA LEU A 455 10.12 38.70 -18.30
C LEU A 455 10.58 40.14 -18.57
N THR A 456 10.43 40.62 -19.80
CA THR A 456 10.80 41.99 -20.18
C THR A 456 9.90 43.01 -19.48
N ALA A 457 8.60 42.75 -19.34
CA ALA A 457 7.68 43.59 -18.57
C ALA A 457 8.08 43.66 -17.09
N THR A 458 8.52 42.53 -16.53
CA THR A 458 8.93 42.43 -15.11
C THR A 458 10.22 43.21 -14.84
N LEU A 459 11.16 43.24 -15.78
CA LEU A 459 12.43 43.98 -15.65
C LEU A 459 12.29 45.48 -15.93
N THR A 460 11.24 45.89 -16.65
CA THR A 460 11.01 47.30 -17.04
C THR A 460 10.10 48.05 -16.07
N THR A 461 9.36 47.37 -15.20
CA THR A 461 8.69 48.01 -14.07
C THR A 461 9.74 48.48 -13.06
N PRO A 462 9.98 49.80 -12.90
CA PRO A 462 10.92 50.28 -11.90
C PRO A 462 10.37 49.90 -10.52
N GLU A 463 11.25 49.37 -9.69
CA GLU A 463 10.99 48.97 -8.31
C GLU A 463 10.80 50.22 -7.43
N ASP A 464 9.83 51.06 -7.76
CA ASP A 464 9.56 52.34 -7.11
C ASP A 464 8.28 52.24 -6.28
N THR A 465 8.33 51.42 -5.24
CA THR A 465 7.43 51.52 -4.08
C THR A 465 8.20 51.18 -2.81
N THR A 466 9.02 52.15 -2.39
CA THR A 466 9.33 52.28 -0.97
C THR A 466 8.02 52.41 -0.18
N PRO A 467 7.78 51.61 0.88
CA PRO A 467 6.60 51.80 1.70
C PRO A 467 6.78 53.09 2.49
N SER A 468 5.94 54.09 2.19
CA SER A 468 5.84 55.31 2.96
C SER A 468 5.53 54.97 4.42
N THR A 469 6.50 55.27 5.27
CA THR A 469 6.38 55.21 6.73
C THR A 469 5.21 56.10 7.17
N PRO A 470 4.21 55.58 7.91
CA PRO A 470 3.14 56.43 8.44
C PRO A 470 3.72 57.40 9.48
N PRO A 471 3.23 58.66 9.55
CA PRO A 471 3.74 59.65 10.47
C PRO A 471 3.46 59.25 11.93
N SER A 472 4.49 59.41 12.78
CA SER A 472 4.42 59.16 14.22
C SER A 472 3.38 60.09 14.86
N PRO A 473 2.46 59.56 15.71
CA PRO A 473 1.57 60.40 16.50
C PRO A 473 2.38 61.11 17.61
N ALA A 474 2.02 62.38 17.85
CA ALA A 474 2.56 63.25 18.90
C ALA A 474 1.88 63.02 20.25
#